data_AF-A0A7L3GUJ2-F1
#
_entry.id   AF-A0A7L3GUJ2-F1
#
_cell.length_a   1.000
_cell.length_b   1.000
_cell.length_c   1.000
_cell.angle_alpha   90.00
_cell.angle_beta   90.00
_cell.angle_gamma   90.00
#
_symmetry.space_group_name_H-M   'P 1'
#
loop_
_entity.id
_entity.type
_entity.pdbx_description
1 polymer ?
#
loop_
_entity_poly.entity_id
_entity_poly.type
_entity_poly.pdbx_seq_one_letter_code
_entity_poly.pdbx_strand_id
1 'polypeptide(L)'
;SQELATPEAFARNPSRVWEFYHYRREVMLSKHPNPAHIAIAECERRLSKQGRSVVVITQNIDELHRKAGTKHLIEIHGSLFKTRCTNCGNVAANYKSPICPALAGKGAPDPEAEDATIAVEDLPQCEEDGCNGLLRPHVVWFGETLDPDILTEVEKELEICDLCLVVSDAFATQP
;
A
#
# COMPACT_ATOMS: atom_id res chain seq x y z
N SER A 1 -12.64 2.16 8.78
CA SER A 1 -11.71 2.23 7.62
C SER A 1 -12.03 1.21 6.51
N GLN A 2 -12.54 0.02 6.86
CA GLN A 2 -12.85 -1.05 5.90
C GLN A 2 -13.86 -0.62 4.82
N GLU A 3 -14.84 0.20 5.18
CA GLU A 3 -15.91 0.66 4.29
C GLU A 3 -15.45 1.48 3.06
N LEU A 4 -14.24 2.06 3.09
CA LEU A 4 -13.67 2.83 1.96
C LEU A 4 -12.63 2.03 1.18
N ALA A 5 -12.21 0.87 1.69
CA ALA A 5 -11.24 -0.01 1.05
C ALA A 5 -11.93 -1.24 0.46
N THR A 6 -12.98 -1.02 -0.34
CA THR A 6 -13.72 -2.06 -1.07
C THR A 6 -13.89 -1.68 -2.55
N PRO A 7 -14.02 -2.67 -3.46
CA PRO A 7 -14.38 -2.41 -4.86
C PRO A 7 -15.70 -1.64 -5.00
N GLU A 8 -16.70 -1.95 -4.17
CA GLU A 8 -18.02 -1.33 -4.21
C GLU A 8 -17.96 0.15 -3.82
N ALA A 9 -17.14 0.49 -2.82
CA ALA A 9 -16.95 1.89 -2.42
C ALA A 9 -16.29 2.70 -3.53
N PHE A 10 -15.29 2.14 -4.20
CA PHE A 10 -14.61 2.81 -5.32
C PHE A 10 -15.53 2.96 -6.53
N ALA A 11 -16.32 1.94 -6.86
CA ALA A 11 -17.30 2.02 -7.95
C ALA A 11 -18.39 3.07 -7.66
N ARG A 12 -18.82 3.18 -6.40
CA ARG A 12 -19.85 4.14 -5.98
C ARG A 12 -19.35 5.58 -5.91
N ASN A 13 -18.16 5.80 -5.34
CA ASN A 13 -17.60 7.14 -5.15
C ASN A 13 -16.05 7.09 -5.18
N PRO A 14 -15.44 7.10 -6.38
CA PRO A 14 -13.99 7.03 -6.51
C PRO A 14 -13.29 8.27 -5.96
N SER A 15 -13.94 9.44 -5.96
CA SER A 15 -13.40 10.67 -5.34
C SER A 15 -13.13 10.45 -3.87
N ARG A 16 -14.14 10.01 -3.12
CA ARG A 16 -14.02 9.80 -1.67
C ARG A 16 -12.97 8.75 -1.30
N VAL A 17 -12.88 7.68 -2.09
CA VAL A 17 -11.84 6.67 -1.89
C VAL A 17 -10.46 7.27 -2.17
N TRP A 18 -10.30 8.04 -3.24
CA TRP A 18 -9.04 8.71 -3.53
C TRP A 18 -8.65 9.76 -2.49
N GLU A 19 -9.59 10.50 -1.91
CA GLU A 19 -9.34 11.40 -0.78
C GLU A 19 -8.79 10.64 0.43
N PHE A 20 -9.43 9.51 0.79
CA PHE A 20 -8.97 8.64 1.87
C PHE A 20 -7.53 8.13 1.65
N TYR A 21 -7.22 7.67 0.44
CA TYR A 21 -5.87 7.20 0.12
C TYR A 21 -4.85 8.34 -0.01
N HIS A 22 -5.25 9.50 -0.54
CA HIS A 22 -4.41 10.69 -0.63
C HIS A 22 -3.96 11.14 0.75
N TYR A 23 -4.90 11.29 1.69
CA TYR A 23 -4.57 11.63 3.07
C TYR A 23 -3.57 10.66 3.70
N ARG A 24 -3.80 9.35 3.55
CA ARG A 24 -2.87 8.34 4.07
C ARG A 24 -1.49 8.44 3.43
N ARG A 25 -1.41 8.71 2.12
CA ARG A 25 -0.14 8.96 1.42
C ARG A 25 0.58 10.18 2.02
N GLU A 26 -0.11 11.30 2.17
CA GLU A 26 0.48 12.52 2.73
C GLU A 26 0.99 12.31 4.16
N VAL A 27 0.20 11.64 5.02
CA VAL A 27 0.64 11.26 6.37
C VAL A 27 1.88 10.38 6.32
N MET A 28 1.90 9.36 5.44
CA MET A 28 2.98 8.39 5.37
C MET A 28 4.29 8.92 4.76
N LEU A 29 4.22 9.98 3.95
CA LEU A 29 5.42 10.67 3.45
C LEU A 29 6.26 11.24 4.60
N SER A 30 5.62 11.69 5.68
CA SER A 30 6.30 12.25 6.86
C SER A 30 6.71 11.21 7.92
N LYS A 31 6.41 9.91 7.72
CA LYS A 31 6.75 8.85 8.69
C LYS A 31 8.08 8.19 8.35
N HIS A 32 8.75 7.76 9.41
CA HIS A 32 10.04 7.06 9.36
C HIS A 32 9.92 5.68 10.01
N PRO A 33 10.76 4.71 9.60
CA PRO A 33 10.80 3.41 10.25
C PRO A 33 11.14 3.54 11.74
N ASN A 34 10.43 2.80 12.58
CA ASN A 34 10.71 2.73 14.01
C ASN A 34 11.85 1.72 14.31
N PRO A 35 12.35 1.63 15.56
CA PRO A 35 13.43 0.70 15.92
C PRO A 35 13.17 -0.77 15.57
N ALA A 36 11.91 -1.23 15.57
CA ALA A 36 11.58 -2.60 15.19
C ALA A 36 11.86 -2.86 13.71
N HIS A 37 11.43 -1.96 12.82
CA HIS A 37 11.72 -2.06 11.39
C HIS A 37 13.24 -2.07 11.12
N ILE A 38 13.98 -1.17 11.79
CA ILE A 38 15.43 -1.08 11.67
C ILE A 38 16.10 -2.37 12.18
N ALA A 39 15.65 -2.91 13.32
CA ALA A 39 16.17 -4.15 13.87
C ALA A 39 15.96 -5.34 12.92
N ILE A 40 14.79 -5.41 12.26
CA ILE A 40 14.48 -6.45 11.27
C ILE A 40 15.40 -6.34 10.05
N ALA A 41 15.56 -5.14 9.48
CA ALA A 41 16.45 -4.92 8.34
C ALA A 41 17.93 -5.22 8.66
N GLU A 42 18.39 -4.84 9.86
CA GLU A 42 19.75 -5.17 10.32
C GLU A 42 19.92 -6.67 10.58
N CYS A 43 18.89 -7.35 11.10
CA CYS A 43 18.89 -8.79 11.30
C CYS A 43 19.09 -9.52 9.97
N GLU A 44 18.29 -9.18 8.96
CA GLU A 44 18.40 -9.69 7.58
C GLU A 44 19.82 -9.47 7.03
N ARG A 45 20.33 -8.24 7.13
CA ARG A 45 21.67 -7.88 6.64
C ARG A 45 22.80 -8.64 7.35
N ARG A 46 22.64 -8.96 8.64
CA ARG A 46 23.64 -9.69 9.42
C ARG A 46 23.60 -11.19 9.12
N LEU A 47 22.40 -11.77 9.02
CA LEU A 47 22.19 -13.20 8.78
C LEU A 47 22.57 -13.60 7.36
N SER A 48 22.32 -12.76 6.36
CA SER A 48 22.75 -13.00 4.97
C SER A 48 24.27 -13.16 4.84
N LYS A 49 25.05 -12.39 5.60
CA LYS A 49 26.53 -12.54 5.67
C LYS A 49 26.99 -13.87 6.26
N GLN A 50 26.10 -14.60 6.94
CA GLN A 50 26.34 -15.90 7.54
C GLN A 50 25.74 -17.04 6.70
N GLY A 51 25.24 -16.76 5.51
CA GLY A 51 24.58 -17.74 4.65
C GLY A 51 23.17 -18.12 5.11
N ARG A 52 22.52 -17.28 5.94
CA ARG A 52 21.15 -17.47 6.43
C ARG A 52 20.20 -16.50 5.77
N SER A 53 18.97 -16.94 5.47
CA SER A 53 17.94 -16.09 4.88
C SER A 53 17.04 -15.50 5.98
N VAL A 54 16.53 -14.30 5.73
CA VAL A 54 15.42 -13.68 6.45
C VAL A 54 14.50 -13.11 5.38
N VAL A 55 13.21 -13.42 5.44
CA VAL A 55 12.17 -12.80 4.63
C VAL A 55 11.21 -12.05 5.53
N VAL A 56 10.74 -10.90 5.07
CA VAL A 56 9.66 -10.15 5.73
C VAL A 56 8.42 -10.27 4.86
N ILE A 57 7.40 -10.96 5.36
CA ILE A 57 6.06 -10.97 4.77
C ILE A 57 5.22 -9.97 5.55
N THR A 58 4.77 -8.88 4.91
CA THR A 58 4.05 -7.81 5.59
C THR A 58 2.65 -7.61 5.02
N GLN A 59 1.68 -7.43 5.93
CA GLN A 59 0.32 -7.01 5.63
C GLN A 59 0.21 -5.49 5.43
N ASN A 60 1.24 -4.73 5.82
CA ASN A 60 1.24 -3.28 5.76
C ASN A 60 1.45 -2.80 4.33
N ILE A 61 0.81 -1.67 4.01
CA ILE A 61 0.90 -1.00 2.71
C ILE A 61 1.69 0.31 2.77
N ASP A 62 2.46 0.50 3.85
CA ASP A 62 3.06 1.77 4.26
C ASP A 62 4.51 1.99 3.79
N GLU A 63 5.13 0.94 3.24
CA GLU A 63 6.53 0.86 2.82
C GLU A 63 7.58 1.14 3.91
N LEU A 64 7.23 1.05 5.21
CA LEU A 64 8.18 1.32 6.30
C LEU A 64 9.31 0.27 6.39
N HIS A 65 9.02 -1.01 6.10
CA HIS A 65 10.07 -2.03 5.96
C HIS A 65 11.03 -1.73 4.80
N ARG A 66 10.48 -1.32 3.65
CA ARG A 66 11.27 -0.90 2.48
C ARG A 66 12.16 0.30 2.82
N LYS A 67 11.60 1.32 3.49
CA LYS A 67 12.35 2.49 3.98
C LYS A 67 13.40 2.13 5.04
N ALA A 68 13.19 1.09 5.85
CA ALA A 68 14.18 0.60 6.81
C ALA A 68 15.38 -0.11 6.15
N GLY A 69 15.26 -0.45 4.87
CA GLY A 69 16.30 -1.12 4.10
C GLY A 69 16.14 -2.64 4.00
N THR A 70 15.02 -3.21 4.45
CA THR A 70 14.69 -4.62 4.22
C THR A 70 14.73 -4.92 2.72
N LYS A 71 15.42 -5.99 2.31
CA LYS A 71 15.60 -6.34 0.89
C LYS A 71 14.68 -7.48 0.46
N HIS A 72 14.57 -8.52 1.27
CA HIS A 72 13.70 -9.66 1.04
C HIS A 72 12.33 -9.39 1.68
N LEU A 73 11.48 -8.69 0.94
CA LEU A 73 10.20 -8.13 1.41
C LEU A 73 9.06 -8.52 0.47
N ILE A 74 8.03 -9.16 1.03
CA ILE A 74 6.80 -9.54 0.34
C ILE A 74 5.65 -8.70 0.92
N GLU A 75 5.13 -7.77 0.11
CA GLU A 75 4.04 -6.84 0.47
C GLU A 75 2.68 -7.43 0.02
N ILE A 76 2.07 -8.28 0.86
CA ILE A 76 0.95 -9.13 0.40
C ILE A 76 -0.32 -8.32 0.07
N HIS A 77 -0.49 -7.14 0.66
CA HIS A 77 -1.63 -6.26 0.38
C HIS A 77 -1.31 -5.10 -0.57
N GLY A 78 -0.15 -5.09 -1.23
CA GLY A 78 0.28 -4.02 -2.13
C GLY A 78 0.88 -2.81 -1.40
N SER A 79 0.72 -1.60 -1.97
CA SER A 79 1.37 -0.38 -1.46
C SER A 79 0.53 0.88 -1.68
N LEU A 80 0.53 1.79 -0.69
CA LEU A 80 0.00 3.15 -0.81
C LEU A 80 0.69 3.98 -1.89
N PHE A 81 1.92 3.63 -2.24
CA PHE A 81 2.77 4.34 -3.20
C PHE A 81 2.86 3.62 -4.55
N LYS A 82 1.92 2.72 -4.84
CA LYS A 82 1.70 2.15 -6.17
C LYS A 82 0.27 2.39 -6.64
N THR A 83 0.11 2.56 -7.95
CA THR A 83 -1.19 2.69 -8.61
C THR A 83 -1.37 1.59 -9.65
N ARG A 84 -2.61 1.11 -9.81
CA ARG A 84 -3.01 0.18 -10.87
C ARG A 84 -4.03 0.86 -11.76
N CYS A 85 -3.82 0.85 -13.07
CA CYS A 85 -4.82 1.32 -14.02
C CYS A 85 -6.00 0.35 -14.10
N THR A 86 -7.23 0.85 -14.00
CA THR A 86 -8.45 0.03 -14.11
C THR A 86 -8.77 -0.39 -15.55
N ASN A 87 -8.12 0.22 -16.55
CA ASN A 87 -8.32 -0.09 -17.96
C ASN A 87 -7.22 -1.04 -18.50
N CYS A 88 -5.96 -0.62 -18.50
CA CYS A 88 -4.86 -1.43 -19.06
C CYS A 88 -4.16 -2.34 -18.04
N GLY A 89 -4.48 -2.23 -16.75
CA GLY A 89 -3.87 -3.04 -15.70
C GLY A 89 -2.45 -2.64 -15.29
N ASN A 90 -1.84 -1.65 -15.95
CA ASN A 90 -0.48 -1.19 -15.65
C ASN A 90 -0.32 -0.83 -14.16
N VAL A 91 0.76 -1.29 -13.56
CA VAL A 91 1.12 -1.03 -12.17
C VAL A 91 2.39 -0.21 -12.12
N ALA A 92 2.33 0.97 -11.49
CA ALA A 92 3.46 1.88 -11.41
C ALA A 92 3.64 2.42 -9.99
N ALA A 93 4.89 2.70 -9.62
CA ALA A 93 5.20 3.46 -8.42
C ALA A 93 4.80 4.93 -8.61
N ASN A 94 4.20 5.51 -7.58
CA ASN A 94 3.80 6.92 -7.59
C ASN A 94 3.98 7.51 -6.19
N TYR A 95 5.00 8.37 -6.07
CA TYR A 95 5.31 9.14 -4.86
C TYR A 95 4.96 10.63 -4.98
N LYS A 96 4.18 11.03 -6.01
CA LYS A 96 3.76 12.42 -6.20
C LYS A 96 2.91 12.89 -5.00
N SER A 97 3.17 14.11 -4.54
CA SER A 97 2.42 14.83 -3.50
C SER A 97 2.07 16.24 -4.03
N PRO A 98 0.79 16.55 -4.27
CA PRO A 98 -0.33 15.61 -4.29
C PRO A 98 -0.22 14.62 -5.47
N ILE A 99 -0.97 13.52 -5.43
CA ILE A 99 -0.95 12.51 -6.50
C ILE A 99 -1.53 13.05 -7.83
N CYS A 100 -2.53 13.93 -7.75
CA CYS A 100 -3.01 14.77 -8.84
C CYS A 100 -3.40 16.15 -8.30
N PRO A 101 -3.46 17.21 -9.13
CA PRO A 101 -3.78 18.56 -8.69
C PRO A 101 -5.14 18.70 -7.99
N ALA A 102 -6.16 17.97 -8.43
CA ALA A 102 -7.52 18.06 -7.88
C ALA A 102 -7.63 17.59 -6.41
N LEU A 103 -6.69 16.76 -5.96
CA LEU A 103 -6.64 16.27 -4.58
C LEU A 103 -5.86 17.21 -3.64
N ALA A 104 -5.24 18.28 -4.14
CA ALA A 104 -4.47 19.21 -3.31
C ALA A 104 -5.31 19.76 -2.15
N GLY A 105 -4.84 19.53 -0.91
CA GLY A 105 -5.52 20.00 0.30
C GLY A 105 -6.83 19.25 0.64
N LYS A 106 -7.08 18.10 0.03
CA LYS A 106 -8.26 17.26 0.28
C LYS A 106 -7.96 16.06 1.18
N GLY A 107 -9.01 15.38 1.65
CA GLY A 107 -8.90 14.12 2.41
C GLY A 107 -8.61 14.24 3.90
N ALA A 108 -8.56 15.45 4.48
CA ALA A 108 -8.45 15.60 5.93
C ALA A 108 -9.56 14.80 6.64
N PRO A 109 -9.24 14.00 7.68
CA PRO A 109 -10.23 13.20 8.40
C PRO A 109 -11.01 14.10 9.35
N ASP A 110 -11.89 14.90 8.77
CA ASP A 110 -12.84 15.73 9.49
C ASP A 110 -14.25 15.15 9.24
N PRO A 111 -14.95 14.67 10.29
CA PRO A 111 -16.31 14.15 10.15
C PRO A 111 -17.32 15.18 9.61
N GLU A 112 -17.01 16.48 9.73
CA GLU A 112 -17.84 17.58 9.25
C GLU A 112 -17.44 18.04 7.84
N ALA A 113 -16.33 17.54 7.29
CA ALA A 113 -15.93 17.89 5.93
C ALA A 113 -16.87 17.24 4.90
N GLU A 114 -17.34 18.07 3.96
CA GLU A 114 -18.07 17.59 2.79
C GLU A 114 -17.12 16.84 1.84
N ASP A 115 -17.61 15.77 1.21
CA ASP A 115 -16.88 15.04 0.17
C ASP A 115 -16.45 16.01 -0.95
N ALA A 116 -15.20 15.95 -1.44
CA ALA A 116 -14.70 16.93 -2.41
C ALA A 116 -15.39 16.87 -3.79
N THR A 117 -16.18 15.82 -4.05
CA THR A 117 -16.95 15.59 -5.29
C THR A 117 -16.17 15.88 -6.58
N ILE A 118 -14.95 15.34 -6.65
CA ILE A 118 -14.05 15.52 -7.80
C ILE A 118 -14.56 14.69 -8.98
N ALA A 119 -14.61 15.30 -10.17
CA ALA A 119 -14.98 14.62 -11.41
C ALA A 119 -13.99 13.49 -11.73
N VAL A 120 -14.47 12.40 -12.33
CA VAL A 120 -13.65 11.18 -12.53
C VAL A 120 -12.45 11.47 -13.43
N GLU A 121 -12.60 12.34 -14.41
CA GLU A 121 -11.55 12.82 -15.32
C GLU A 121 -10.44 13.62 -14.62
N ASP A 122 -10.73 14.24 -13.47
CA ASP A 122 -9.78 15.04 -12.68
C ASP A 122 -9.08 14.21 -11.58
N LEU A 123 -9.55 12.98 -11.33
CA LEU A 123 -8.87 12.02 -10.46
C LEU A 123 -7.60 11.46 -11.12
N PRO A 124 -6.74 10.72 -10.39
CA PRO A 124 -5.51 10.16 -10.97
C PRO A 124 -5.79 9.28 -12.20
N GLN A 125 -5.25 9.66 -13.37
CA GLN A 125 -5.40 8.95 -14.63
C GLN A 125 -4.11 8.25 -15.05
N CYS A 126 -4.26 7.20 -15.85
CA CYS A 126 -3.16 6.45 -16.43
C CYS A 126 -2.38 7.29 -17.44
N GLU A 127 -1.07 7.38 -17.26
CA GLU A 127 -0.13 8.14 -18.11
C GLU A 127 0.39 7.30 -19.31
N GLU A 128 -0.02 6.03 -19.43
CA GLU A 128 0.29 5.20 -20.59
C GLU A 128 -0.37 5.71 -21.87
N ASP A 129 0.40 5.73 -22.96
CA ASP A 129 -0.01 6.27 -24.26
C ASP A 129 -1.33 5.64 -24.74
N GLY A 130 -2.36 6.48 -24.88
CA GLY A 130 -3.67 6.07 -25.38
C GLY A 130 -4.59 5.38 -24.37
N CYS A 131 -4.20 5.26 -23.08
CA CYS A 131 -5.03 4.57 -22.09
C CYS A 131 -6.02 5.50 -21.37
N ASN A 132 -5.53 6.59 -20.75
CA ASN A 132 -6.31 7.54 -19.93
C ASN A 132 -7.31 6.90 -18.95
N GLY A 133 -7.05 5.66 -18.49
CA GLY A 133 -7.94 4.97 -17.58
C GLY A 133 -7.80 5.49 -16.15
N LEU A 134 -8.90 5.50 -15.41
CA LEU A 134 -8.89 5.85 -13.99
C LEU A 134 -7.91 4.93 -13.25
N LEU A 135 -6.98 5.51 -12.51
CA LEU A 135 -6.13 4.75 -11.60
C LEU A 135 -6.91 4.41 -10.34
N ARG A 136 -6.54 3.31 -9.73
CA ARG A 136 -6.84 2.99 -8.33
C ARG A 136 -5.54 2.76 -7.55
N PRO A 137 -5.54 2.89 -6.21
CA PRO A 137 -4.45 2.37 -5.39
C PRO A 137 -4.18 0.90 -5.71
N HIS A 138 -2.91 0.54 -5.86
CA HIS A 138 -2.53 -0.86 -6.00
C HIS A 138 -2.42 -1.51 -4.61
N VAL A 139 -3.59 -1.65 -4.00
CA VAL A 139 -3.81 -2.25 -2.70
C VAL A 139 -4.90 -3.31 -2.86
N VAL A 140 -4.75 -4.42 -2.15
CA VAL A 140 -5.77 -5.46 -2.06
C VAL A 140 -6.87 -4.96 -1.14
N TRP A 141 -8.07 -4.76 -1.70
CA TRP A 141 -9.23 -4.31 -0.95
C TRP A 141 -9.95 -5.46 -0.24
N PHE A 142 -10.77 -5.13 0.76
CA PHE A 142 -11.65 -6.12 1.38
C PHE A 142 -12.60 -6.68 0.32
N GLY A 143 -12.71 -8.01 0.27
CA GLY A 143 -13.47 -8.73 -0.74
C GLY A 143 -12.66 -9.09 -2.00
N GLU A 144 -11.44 -8.57 -2.17
CA GLU A 144 -10.55 -8.99 -3.25
C GLU A 144 -9.67 -10.17 -2.82
N THR A 145 -9.27 -10.97 -3.80
CA THR A 145 -8.30 -12.04 -3.61
C THR A 145 -6.88 -11.47 -3.61
N LEU A 146 -6.01 -12.05 -2.78
CA LEU A 146 -4.58 -11.84 -2.88
C LEU A 146 -4.06 -12.32 -4.25
N ASP A 147 -2.95 -11.74 -4.69
CA ASP A 147 -2.29 -12.16 -5.93
C ASP A 147 -1.81 -13.62 -5.80
N PRO A 148 -2.24 -14.55 -6.67
CA PRO A 148 -1.84 -15.95 -6.61
C PRO A 148 -0.33 -16.18 -6.70
N ASP A 149 0.39 -15.32 -7.44
CA ASP A 149 1.84 -15.44 -7.56
C ASP A 149 2.53 -15.05 -6.25
N ILE A 150 2.01 -14.02 -5.56
CA ILE A 150 2.46 -13.63 -4.21
C ILE A 150 2.14 -14.74 -3.20
N LEU A 151 0.95 -15.35 -3.26
CA LEU A 151 0.61 -16.47 -2.38
C LEU A 151 1.54 -17.66 -2.59
N THR A 152 1.84 -17.98 -3.84
CA THR A 152 2.79 -19.05 -4.18
C THR A 152 4.20 -18.74 -3.65
N GLU A 153 4.64 -17.48 -3.71
CA GLU A 153 5.91 -17.04 -3.12
C GLU A 153 5.90 -17.18 -1.59
N VAL A 154 4.84 -16.74 -0.92
CA VAL A 154 4.65 -16.88 0.52
C VAL A 154 4.67 -18.35 0.95
N GLU A 155 3.94 -19.22 0.24
CA GLU A 155 3.90 -20.66 0.52
C GLU A 155 5.29 -21.28 0.46
N LYS A 156 6.09 -20.95 -0.56
CA LYS A 156 7.48 -21.42 -0.69
C LYS A 156 8.35 -21.00 0.49
N GLU A 157 8.25 -19.75 0.93
CA GLU A 157 9.01 -19.25 2.08
C GLU A 157 8.56 -19.94 3.37
N LEU A 158 7.27 -20.19 3.55
CA LEU A 158 6.72 -20.90 4.71
C LEU A 158 7.15 -22.37 4.75
N GLU A 159 7.25 -23.05 3.59
CA GLU A 159 7.69 -24.45 3.50
C GLU A 159 9.15 -24.66 3.93
N ILE A 160 10.04 -23.71 3.60
CA ILE A 160 11.47 -23.80 3.91
C ILE A 160 11.85 -23.16 5.25
N CYS A 161 10.92 -22.45 5.89
CA CYS A 161 11.14 -21.70 7.11
C CYS A 161 11.39 -22.64 8.32
N ASP A 162 12.51 -22.42 9.02
CA ASP A 162 12.85 -23.11 10.27
C ASP A 162 12.49 -22.32 11.54
N LEU A 163 12.22 -21.02 11.42
CA LEU A 163 11.77 -20.13 12.50
C LEU A 163 10.86 -19.01 11.96
N CYS A 164 9.61 -18.97 12.42
CA CYS A 164 8.65 -17.92 12.08
C CYS A 164 8.45 -16.96 13.26
N LEU A 165 8.50 -15.65 12.99
CA LEU A 165 8.20 -14.59 13.94
C LEU A 165 6.95 -13.84 13.48
N VAL A 166 5.88 -13.91 14.26
CA VAL A 166 4.67 -13.12 14.03
C VAL A 166 4.75 -11.86 14.89
N VAL A 167 5.00 -10.73 14.25
CA VAL A 167 5.12 -9.42 14.92
C VAL A 167 3.90 -8.59 14.56
N SER A 168 3.10 -8.23 15.56
CA SER A 168 2.00 -7.29 15.43
C SER A 168 2.28 -6.04 16.26
N ASP A 169 1.89 -4.88 15.75
CA ASP A 169 1.56 -3.77 16.64
C ASP A 169 0.11 -3.98 17.09
N ALA A 170 -0.10 -4.35 18.34
CA ALA A 170 -1.45 -4.43 18.92
C ALA A 170 -2.15 -3.05 19.03
N PHE A 171 -1.69 -2.03 18.29
CA PHE A 171 -2.12 -0.63 18.37
C PHE A 171 -2.80 -0.07 17.11
N ALA A 172 -3.01 -0.87 16.05
CA ALA A 172 -3.70 -0.40 14.84
C ALA A 172 -5.09 -1.02 14.58
N THR A 173 -5.66 -1.76 15.53
CA THR A 173 -7.12 -1.97 15.56
C THR A 173 -7.75 -0.96 16.51
N GLN A 174 -8.11 0.21 16.00
CA GLN A 174 -9.15 1.05 16.58
C GLN A 174 -10.08 1.50 15.43
N PRO A 175 -11.39 1.60 15.72
CA PRO A 175 -12.49 0.91 15.03
C PRO A 175 -12.68 1.18 13.53
#